data_AF-F7NK80-F1
#
_entry.id   AF-F7NK80-F1
#
_cell.length_a   1.000
_cell.length_b   1.000
_cell.length_c   1.000
_cell.angle_alpha   90.00
_cell.angle_beta   90.00
_cell.angle_gamma   90.00
#
_symmetry.space_group_name_H-M   'P 1'
#
loop_
_entity.id
_entity.type
_entity.pdbx_description
1 polymer ?
#
loop_
_entity_poly.entity_id
_entity_poly.type
_entity_poly.pdbx_seq_one_letter_code
_entity_poly.pdbx_strand_id
1 'polypeptide(L)'
;MKKTIWMNDPLIRLQESLPDASSPKNRRSGGFSQRLGDVVERYEIMLKLTPAPALTEEETMIMSEVVCGSMVSDLSIKYMQDSILDAATGTAEERKALSEKAAGWSPTERLALIESMGQ
;
A
#
# COMPACT_ATOMS: atom_id res chain seq x y z
N MET A 1 12.89 17.82 22.58
CA MET A 1 12.01 18.65 21.72
C MET A 1 10.66 17.96 21.60
N LYS A 2 9.55 18.63 21.96
CA LYS A 2 8.21 18.02 21.86
C LYS A 2 7.78 18.05 20.39
N LYS A 3 7.77 16.89 19.75
CA LYS A 3 7.31 16.74 18.36
C LYS A 3 5.80 16.56 18.37
N THR A 4 5.08 17.37 17.61
CA THR A 4 3.63 17.24 17.38
C THR A 4 3.40 16.63 16.01
N ILE A 5 2.51 15.64 15.93
CA ILE A 5 2.11 14.98 14.68
C ILE A 5 0.69 15.42 14.35
N TRP A 6 0.43 15.72 13.08
CA TRP A 6 -0.92 16.01 12.61
C TRP A 6 -1.72 14.71 12.47
N MET A 7 -2.96 14.70 12.99
CA MET A 7 -3.80 13.51 13.06
C MET A 7 -4.74 13.45 11.86
N ASN A 8 -4.36 12.71 10.83
CA ASN A 8 -5.23 12.39 9.70
C ASN A 8 -6.21 11.26 10.06
N ASP A 9 -7.20 10.99 9.19
CA ASP A 9 -8.23 9.98 9.47
C ASP A 9 -7.67 8.59 9.79
N PRO A 10 -6.70 8.01 9.04
CA PRO A 10 -6.05 6.76 9.43
C PRO A 10 -5.43 6.77 10.83
N LEU A 11 -4.75 7.86 11.21
CA LEU A 11 -4.11 7.99 12.52
C LEU A 11 -5.15 8.17 13.63
N ILE A 12 -6.25 8.88 13.38
CA ILE A 12 -7.38 8.99 14.31
C ILE A 12 -7.99 7.61 14.55
N ARG A 13 -8.30 6.86 13.48
CA ARG A 13 -8.81 5.49 13.60
C ARG A 13 -7.86 4.58 14.36
N LEU A 14 -6.53 4.71 14.13
CA LEU A 14 -5.54 3.96 14.89
C LEU A 14 -5.62 4.30 16.38
N GLN A 15 -5.70 5.58 16.73
CA GLN A 15 -5.82 6.02 18.11
C GLN A 15 -7.12 5.52 18.77
N GLU A 16 -8.26 5.59 18.08
CA GLU A 16 -9.56 5.12 18.57
C GLU A 16 -9.62 3.59 18.73
N SER A 17 -8.85 2.85 17.92
CA SER A 17 -8.76 1.39 18.03
C SER A 17 -7.99 0.91 19.27
N LEU A 18 -7.25 1.81 19.93
CA LEU A 18 -6.43 1.46 21.08
C LEU A 18 -7.28 1.36 22.36
N PRO A 19 -6.94 0.43 23.27
CA PRO A 19 -7.58 0.37 24.57
C PRO A 19 -7.42 1.71 25.31
N ASP A 20 -8.44 2.09 26.08
CA ASP A 20 -8.42 3.33 26.86
C ASP A 20 -7.15 3.39 27.74
N ALA A 21 -6.29 4.35 27.41
CA ALA A 21 -5.01 4.58 28.07
C ALA A 21 -5.16 5.10 29.51
N SER A 22 -6.35 5.61 29.88
CA SER A 22 -6.66 6.02 31.25
C SER A 22 -6.92 4.82 32.17
N SER A 23 -7.17 3.63 31.61
CA SER A 23 -7.31 2.39 32.37
C SER A 23 -5.96 1.88 32.90
N PRO A 24 -5.82 1.60 34.22
CA PRO A 24 -4.59 1.08 34.81
C PRO A 24 -4.11 -0.25 34.20
N LYS A 25 -5.03 -1.05 33.64
CA LYS A 25 -4.73 -2.35 32.99
C LYS A 25 -4.02 -2.18 31.64
N ASN A 26 -4.18 -1.03 31.00
CA ASN A 26 -3.71 -0.75 29.64
C ASN A 26 -2.44 0.12 29.61
N ARG A 27 -1.87 0.48 30.77
CA ARG A 27 -0.61 1.24 30.85
C ARG A 27 0.59 0.52 30.24
N ARG A 28 0.51 -0.82 30.05
CA ARG A 28 1.57 -1.65 29.45
C ARG A 28 1.31 -2.00 27.99
N SER A 29 0.13 -1.74 27.44
CA SER A 29 -0.25 -2.14 26.07
C SER A 29 0.25 -1.20 24.97
N GLY A 30 1.12 -0.24 25.32
CA GLY A 30 1.73 0.69 24.36
C GLY A 30 0.77 1.79 23.91
N GLY A 31 1.24 3.04 23.95
CA GLY A 31 0.46 4.18 23.48
C GLY A 31 0.41 4.26 21.95
N PHE A 32 -0.34 5.24 21.44
CA PHE A 32 -0.46 5.53 20.00
C PHE A 32 0.89 5.53 19.26
N SER A 33 1.91 6.20 19.78
CA SER A 33 3.22 6.27 19.13
C SER A 33 3.93 4.92 19.01
N GLN A 34 3.77 4.03 20.01
CA GLN A 34 4.36 2.69 19.94
C GLN A 34 3.64 1.87 18.87
N ARG A 35 2.31 1.90 18.85
CA ARG A 35 1.53 1.19 17.84
C ARG A 35 1.81 1.70 16.42
N LEU A 36 1.95 3.01 16.24
CA LEU A 36 2.31 3.60 14.95
C LEU A 36 3.71 3.14 14.51
N GLY A 37 4.68 3.13 15.44
CA GLY A 37 6.02 2.59 15.18
C GLY A 37 5.98 1.14 14.71
N ASP A 38 5.25 0.27 15.42
CA ASP A 38 5.09 -1.15 15.05
C ASP A 38 4.50 -1.32 13.64
N VAL A 39 3.53 -0.47 13.26
CA VAL A 39 2.90 -0.53 11.92
C VAL A 39 3.89 -0.15 10.84
N VAL A 40 4.65 0.94 11.04
CA VAL A 40 5.69 1.39 10.10
C VAL A 40 6.78 0.33 9.95
N GLU A 41 7.29 -0.22 11.05
CA GLU A 41 8.33 -1.27 10.99
C GLU A 41 7.83 -2.52 10.26
N ARG A 42 6.59 -2.97 10.51
CA ARG A 42 6.02 -4.13 9.82
C ARG A 42 5.82 -3.87 8.32
N TYR A 43 5.46 -2.65 7.95
CA TYR A 43 5.34 -2.25 6.56
C TYR A 43 6.69 -2.29 5.85
N GLU A 44 7.72 -1.69 6.44
CA GLU A 44 9.09 -1.72 5.89
C GLU A 44 9.63 -3.16 5.78
N ILE A 45 9.39 -4.01 6.79
CA ILE A 45 9.76 -5.43 6.74
C ILE A 45 9.06 -6.12 5.56
N MET A 46 7.76 -5.87 5.38
CA MET A 46 6.97 -6.47 4.29
C MET A 46 7.54 -6.08 2.92
N LEU A 47 7.84 -4.80 2.71
CA LEU A 47 8.45 -4.32 1.46
C LEU A 47 9.86 -4.89 1.25
N LYS A 48 10.67 -4.96 2.31
CA LYS A 48 12.03 -5.50 2.21
C LYS A 48 12.05 -6.99 1.85
N LEU A 49 11.07 -7.75 2.33
CA LEU A 49 10.97 -9.19 2.10
C LEU A 49 10.22 -9.53 0.80
N THR A 50 9.50 -8.57 0.21
CA THR A 50 8.70 -8.80 -0.99
C THR A 50 9.37 -8.15 -2.21
N PRO A 51 9.92 -8.93 -3.15
CA PRO A 51 10.45 -8.35 -4.38
C PRO A 51 9.32 -7.72 -5.19
N ALA A 52 9.56 -6.51 -5.70
CA ALA A 52 8.62 -5.88 -6.64
C ALA A 52 8.55 -6.71 -7.94
N PRO A 53 7.35 -6.94 -8.49
CA PRO A 53 7.18 -7.54 -9.81
C PRO A 53 8.03 -6.84 -10.87
N ALA A 54 8.79 -7.61 -11.64
CA ALA A 54 9.58 -7.07 -12.75
C ALA A 54 8.65 -6.72 -13.92
N LEU A 55 8.79 -5.49 -14.44
CA LEU A 55 8.02 -5.00 -15.58
C LEU A 55 8.92 -4.77 -16.80
N THR A 56 8.38 -4.97 -18.00
CA THR A 56 8.98 -4.43 -19.24
C THR A 56 8.76 -2.93 -19.33
N GLU A 57 9.34 -2.27 -20.34
CA GLU A 57 9.13 -0.84 -20.57
C GLU A 57 7.65 -0.54 -20.87
N GLU A 58 7.01 -1.36 -21.70
CA GLU A 58 5.60 -1.23 -22.07
C GLU A 58 4.69 -1.47 -20.85
N GLU A 59 4.97 -2.50 -20.06
CA GLU A 59 4.24 -2.77 -18.82
C GLU A 59 4.42 -1.62 -17.81
N THR A 60 5.62 -1.04 -17.74
CA THR A 60 5.89 0.11 -16.88
C THR A 60 5.08 1.33 -17.30
N MET A 61 4.94 1.58 -18.62
CA MET A 61 4.10 2.66 -19.13
C MET A 61 2.63 2.47 -18.76
N ILE A 62 2.08 1.26 -18.90
CA ILE A 62 0.71 0.94 -18.51
C ILE A 62 0.53 1.14 -16.99
N MET A 63 1.43 0.57 -16.18
CA MET A 63 1.34 0.68 -14.73
C MET A 63 1.51 2.12 -14.23
N SER A 64 2.25 2.95 -14.96
CA SER A 64 2.40 4.37 -14.61
C SER A 64 1.06 5.09 -14.70
N GLU A 65 0.21 4.78 -15.69
CA GLU A 65 -1.14 5.32 -15.74
C GLU A 65 -2.03 4.77 -14.60
N VAL A 66 -1.95 3.47 -14.34
CA VAL A 66 -2.80 2.80 -13.33
C VAL A 66 -2.49 3.32 -11.91
N VAL A 67 -1.21 3.53 -11.61
CA VAL A 67 -0.73 3.80 -10.26
C VAL A 67 -0.48 5.29 -10.01
N CYS A 68 0.06 6.04 -10.97
CA CYS A 68 0.40 7.45 -10.74
C CYS A 68 -0.85 8.32 -10.73
N GLY A 69 -1.11 9.00 -9.61
CA GLY A 69 -2.23 9.92 -9.45
C GLY A 69 -3.50 9.30 -8.87
N SER A 70 -3.51 7.99 -8.58
CA SER A 70 -4.59 7.34 -7.83
C SER A 70 -4.24 7.23 -6.35
N MET A 71 -5.24 7.41 -5.47
CA MET A 71 -5.04 7.16 -4.04
C MET A 71 -4.94 5.66 -3.80
N VAL A 72 -3.84 5.20 -3.20
CA VAL A 72 -3.67 3.80 -2.82
C VAL A 72 -4.77 3.41 -1.82
N SER A 73 -5.53 2.37 -2.15
CA SER A 73 -6.67 1.87 -1.40
C SER A 73 -6.74 0.35 -1.45
N ASP A 74 -7.58 -0.25 -0.61
CA ASP A 74 -7.88 -1.68 -0.68
C ASP A 74 -8.41 -2.10 -2.06
N LEU A 75 -9.21 -1.25 -2.71
CA LEU A 75 -9.71 -1.48 -4.07
C LEU A 75 -8.59 -1.43 -5.11
N SER A 76 -7.68 -0.46 -5.04
CA SER A 76 -6.56 -0.38 -6.00
C SER A 76 -5.63 -1.59 -5.88
N ILE A 77 -5.43 -2.11 -4.66
CA ILE A 77 -4.68 -3.34 -4.45
C ILE A 77 -5.45 -4.57 -4.92
N LYS A 78 -6.74 -4.70 -4.59
CA LYS A 78 -7.53 -5.91 -4.89
C LYS A 78 -7.86 -6.06 -6.37
N TYR A 79 -8.18 -4.96 -7.04
CA TYR A 79 -8.67 -4.94 -8.41
C TYR A 79 -7.65 -4.39 -9.40
N MET A 80 -6.36 -4.39 -9.05
CA MET A 80 -5.27 -3.91 -9.91
C MET A 80 -5.32 -4.52 -11.32
N GLN A 81 -5.58 -5.82 -11.43
CA GLN A 81 -5.68 -6.50 -12.73
C GLN A 81 -6.82 -5.95 -13.61
N ASP A 82 -7.91 -5.50 -13.00
CA ASP A 82 -9.06 -4.95 -13.72
C ASP A 82 -8.74 -3.51 -14.15
N SER A 83 -8.11 -2.72 -13.27
CA SER A 83 -7.62 -1.39 -13.62
C SER A 83 -6.59 -1.40 -14.74
N ILE A 84 -5.78 -2.45 -14.84
CA ILE A 84 -4.86 -2.65 -15.97
C ILE A 84 -5.62 -2.80 -17.29
N LEU A 85 -6.76 -3.51 -17.32
CA LEU A 85 -7.54 -3.69 -18.54
C LEU A 85 -8.18 -2.38 -19.03
N ASP A 86 -8.55 -1.54 -18.08
CA ASP A 86 -9.20 -0.24 -18.30
C ASP A 86 -8.23 0.88 -18.69
N ALA A 87 -6.91 0.65 -18.60
CA ALA A 87 -5.91 1.66 -18.96
C ALA A 87 -6.01 2.07 -20.44
N ALA A 88 -5.80 3.35 -20.72
CA ALA A 88 -5.75 3.89 -22.08
C ALA A 88 -4.40 3.60 -22.76
N THR A 89 -3.33 3.49 -21.97
CA THR A 89 -1.98 3.17 -22.44
C THR A 89 -1.84 1.72 -22.89
N GLY A 90 -1.00 1.48 -23.89
CA GLY A 90 -0.73 0.16 -24.46
C GLY A 90 -1.83 -0.36 -25.40
N THR A 91 -1.57 -1.51 -26.00
CA THR A 91 -2.52 -2.27 -26.81
C THR A 91 -3.42 -3.14 -25.93
N ALA A 92 -4.54 -3.62 -26.48
CA ALA A 92 -5.44 -4.51 -25.76
C ALA A 92 -4.74 -5.83 -25.37
N GLU A 93 -3.86 -6.32 -26.23
CA GLU A 93 -3.07 -7.53 -26.02
C GLU A 93 -2.05 -7.35 -24.89
N GLU A 94 -1.32 -6.23 -24.85
CA GLU A 94 -0.37 -5.89 -23.79
C GLU A 94 -1.06 -5.75 -22.43
N ARG A 95 -2.18 -5.01 -22.37
CA ARG A 95 -2.98 -4.86 -21.14
C ARG A 95 -3.50 -6.21 -20.65
N LYS A 96 -3.99 -7.06 -21.56
CA LYS A 96 -4.48 -8.39 -21.21
C LYS A 96 -3.36 -9.27 -20.64
N ALA A 97 -2.20 -9.32 -21.29
CA ALA A 97 -1.06 -10.09 -20.83
C ALA A 97 -0.57 -9.61 -19.44
N LEU A 98 -0.48 -8.29 -19.24
CA LEU A 98 -0.10 -7.71 -17.95
C LEU A 98 -1.16 -7.97 -16.87
N SER A 99 -2.45 -7.90 -17.20
CA SER A 99 -3.55 -8.21 -16.28
C SER A 99 -3.49 -9.67 -15.81
N GLU A 100 -3.27 -10.60 -16.73
CA GLU A 100 -3.09 -12.03 -16.40
C GLU A 100 -1.86 -12.26 -15.51
N LYS A 101 -0.75 -11.56 -15.78
CA LYS A 101 0.44 -11.55 -14.93
C LYS A 101 0.14 -10.99 -13.54
N ALA A 102 -0.59 -9.88 -13.46
CA ALA A 102 -0.94 -9.20 -12.21
C ALA A 102 -1.93 -9.99 -11.35
N ALA A 103 -2.76 -10.85 -11.96
CA ALA A 103 -3.65 -11.77 -11.25
C ALA A 103 -2.85 -12.79 -10.39
N GLY A 104 -1.61 -13.08 -10.76
CA GLY A 104 -0.71 -13.94 -9.99
C GLY A 104 0.00 -13.25 -8.82
N TRP A 105 -0.03 -11.91 -8.74
CA TRP A 105 0.64 -11.17 -7.68
C TRP A 105 -0.17 -11.17 -6.39
N SER A 106 0.53 -11.44 -5.29
CA SER A 106 0.03 -11.23 -3.94
C SER A 106 -0.23 -9.75 -3.67
N PRO A 107 -1.08 -9.43 -2.67
CA PRO A 107 -1.30 -8.04 -2.26
C PRO A 107 -0.01 -7.30 -1.88
N THR A 108 0.98 -8.01 -1.31
CA THR A 108 2.25 -7.41 -0.90
C THR A 108 3.15 -7.11 -2.10
N GLU A 109 3.13 -7.94 -3.14
CA GLU A 109 3.85 -7.67 -4.39
C GLU A 109 3.25 -6.48 -5.14
N ARG A 110 1.91 -6.34 -5.11
CA ARG A 110 1.21 -5.16 -5.65
C ARG A 110 1.60 -3.88 -4.92
N LEU A 111 1.70 -3.92 -3.59
CA LEU A 111 2.20 -2.80 -2.79
C LEU A 111 3.66 -2.49 -3.09
N ALA A 112 4.51 -3.52 -3.17
CA ALA A 112 5.92 -3.35 -3.50
C ALA A 112 6.12 -2.71 -4.88
N LEU A 113 5.28 -3.05 -5.86
CA LEU A 113 5.29 -2.39 -7.16
C LEU A 113 4.96 -0.90 -7.03
N ILE A 114 3.87 -0.55 -6.36
CA ILE A 114 3.42 0.84 -6.17
C ILE A 114 4.53 1.70 -5.54
N GLU A 115 5.14 1.20 -4.46
CA GLU A 115 6.25 1.88 -3.78
C GLU A 115 7.48 2.02 -4.67
N SER A 116 7.80 1.01 -5.50
CA SER A 116 8.89 1.08 -6.46
C SER A 116 8.68 2.14 -7.55
N MET A 117 7.42 2.53 -7.79
CA MET A 117 7.02 3.58 -8.73
C MET A 117 6.88 4.96 -8.06
N GLY A 118 7.19 5.06 -6.76
CA GLY A 118 7.24 6.33 -6.03
C GLY A 118 5.89 6.88 -5.59
N GLN A 119 4.88 6.02 -5.43
CA GLN A 119 3.59 6.35 -4.81
C GLN A 119 3.52 5.76 -3.40
#